data_AF-A0A1F1V4T4-F1
#
_entry.id   AF-A0A1F1V4T4-F1
#
_cell.length_a   1.000
_cell.length_b   1.000
_cell.length_c   1.000
_cell.angle_alpha   90.00
_cell.angle_beta   90.00
_cell.angle_gamma   90.00
#
_symmetry.space_group_name_H-M   'P 1'
#
loop_
_entity.id
_entity.type
_entity.pdbx_description
1 polymer ?
#
loop_
_entity_poly.entity_id
_entity_poly.type
_entity_poly.pdbx_seq_one_letter_code
_entity_poly.pdbx_strand_id
1 'polypeptide(L)'
;MSDIPVVPDTQPRNVQPTSPSGDPVEVHGLTLTAPADATVSEVSNSEGNPATEILMPGAHDGIPRVRVRRVESFGRSIVDETHAQEVLLVSERRTNVFRTKETWPHMKEAYVITWDTSVPASDGSDLPLSALGLWLGDTETSGWTLYATAEQGKLENSPLWDVTFSARSA
;
A
#
# COMPACT_ATOMS: atom_id res chain seq x y z
N MET A 1 -9.01 -25.53 3.04
CA MET A 1 -8.58 -24.15 3.30
C MET A 1 -8.90 -23.88 4.75
N SER A 2 -7.95 -23.42 5.56
CA SER A 2 -8.33 -22.81 6.84
C SER A 2 -9.15 -21.57 6.51
N ASP A 3 -10.17 -21.31 7.30
CA ASP A 3 -10.95 -20.09 7.17
C ASP A 3 -10.02 -18.90 7.42
N ILE A 4 -10.04 -17.89 6.54
CA ILE A 4 -9.20 -16.69 6.69
C ILE A 4 -9.85 -15.85 7.81
N PRO A 5 -9.18 -15.64 8.96
CA PRO A 5 -9.81 -15.00 10.10
C PRO A 5 -10.06 -13.50 9.81
N VAL A 6 -11.20 -12.97 10.26
CA VAL A 6 -11.56 -11.55 10.07
C VAL A 6 -10.52 -10.64 10.72
N VAL A 7 -10.18 -10.90 11.98
CA VAL A 7 -9.06 -10.27 12.67
C VAL A 7 -7.80 -11.09 12.39
N PRO A 8 -6.70 -10.49 11.89
CA PRO A 8 -5.45 -11.21 11.68
C PRO A 8 -4.97 -11.88 12.97
N ASP A 9 -4.65 -13.17 12.90
CA ASP A 9 -4.06 -13.95 14.00
C ASP A 9 -2.52 -13.89 14.00
N THR A 10 -1.94 -13.33 12.93
CA THR A 10 -0.52 -13.02 12.78
C THR A 10 -0.10 -11.93 13.76
N GLN A 11 1.10 -12.08 14.33
CA GLN A 11 1.68 -11.01 15.14
C GLN A 11 1.93 -9.76 14.28
N PRO A 12 1.73 -8.55 14.83
CA PRO A 12 2.13 -7.32 14.17
C PRO A 12 3.58 -7.38 13.71
N ARG A 13 3.86 -6.84 12.52
CA ARG A 13 5.24 -6.66 12.05
C ARG A 13 5.97 -5.55 12.80
N ASN A 14 5.23 -4.76 13.59
CA ASN A 14 5.71 -3.58 14.30
C ASN A 14 6.27 -2.53 13.34
N VAL A 15 5.63 -2.38 12.18
CA VAL A 15 6.05 -1.36 11.23
C VAL A 15 5.81 0.02 11.83
N GLN A 16 6.83 0.87 11.80
CA GLN A 16 6.79 2.21 12.38
C GLN A 16 6.84 3.26 11.28
N PRO A 17 6.25 4.44 11.50
CA PRO A 17 6.43 5.58 10.61
C PRO A 17 7.91 5.92 10.42
N THR A 18 8.32 6.04 9.17
CA THR A 18 9.68 6.40 8.77
C THR A 18 9.80 7.91 8.54
N SER A 19 11.03 8.43 8.53
CA SER A 19 11.32 9.84 8.25
C SER A 19 12.40 9.94 7.16
N PRO A 20 12.12 9.50 5.91
CA PRO A 20 13.08 9.67 4.83
C PRO A 20 13.28 11.16 4.51
N SER A 21 14.33 11.47 3.77
CA SER A 21 14.57 12.83 3.26
C SER A 21 13.87 13.00 1.91
N GLY A 22 13.30 14.19 1.67
CA GLY A 22 12.61 14.47 0.43
C GLY A 22 11.56 15.57 0.57
N ASP A 23 10.73 15.70 -0.45
CA ASP A 23 9.68 16.72 -0.52
C ASP A 23 8.34 16.16 0.01
N PRO A 24 7.56 16.96 0.75
CA PRO A 24 6.26 16.54 1.23
C PRO A 24 5.26 16.44 0.06
N VAL A 25 4.48 15.36 0.05
CA VAL A 25 3.34 15.14 -0.84
C VAL A 25 2.09 15.02 -0.01
N GLU A 26 1.20 16.01 -0.10
CA GLU A 26 -0.05 16.03 0.64
C GLU A 26 -1.19 15.41 -0.18
N VAL A 27 -1.93 14.49 0.43
CA VAL A 27 -3.09 13.82 -0.14
C VAL A 27 -4.23 13.85 0.88
N HIS A 28 -5.07 14.88 0.75
CA HIS A 28 -6.27 15.08 1.58
C HIS A 28 -5.97 15.00 3.09
N GLY A 29 -4.93 15.67 3.58
CA GLY A 29 -4.55 15.66 5.00
C GLY A 29 -3.62 14.53 5.45
N LEU A 30 -3.26 13.60 4.55
CA LEU A 30 -2.15 12.67 4.77
C LEU A 30 -0.91 13.17 4.01
N THR A 31 0.23 13.26 4.68
CA THR A 31 1.50 13.64 4.06
C THR A 31 2.40 12.41 3.90
N LEU A 32 2.97 12.23 2.71
CA LEU A 32 4.10 11.35 2.43
C LEU A 32 5.34 12.18 2.13
N THR A 33 6.52 11.57 2.18
CA THR A 33 7.78 12.18 1.76
C THR A 33 8.28 11.50 0.49
N ALA A 34 8.24 12.21 -0.64
CA ALA A 34 8.78 11.73 -1.91
C ALA A 34 10.28 12.02 -1.98
N PRO A 35 11.13 11.06 -2.40
CA PRO A 35 12.56 11.29 -2.50
C PRO A 35 12.86 12.28 -3.63
N ALA A 36 14.06 12.86 -3.60
CA ALA A 36 14.54 13.70 -4.69
C ALA A 36 14.43 12.96 -6.05
N ASP A 37 14.06 13.69 -7.10
CA ASP A 37 13.86 13.19 -8.46
C ASP A 37 12.70 12.18 -8.64
N ALA A 38 11.86 11.98 -7.62
CA ALA A 38 10.61 11.24 -7.79
C ALA A 38 9.66 12.02 -8.72
N THR A 39 8.88 11.29 -9.50
CA THR A 39 7.77 11.90 -10.26
C THR A 39 6.49 11.74 -9.46
N VAL A 40 5.83 12.86 -9.18
CA VAL A 40 4.53 12.89 -8.50
C VAL A 40 3.46 13.29 -9.52
N SER A 41 2.40 12.49 -9.63
CA SER A 41 1.34 12.73 -10.60
C SER A 41 -0.02 12.24 -10.11
N GLU A 42 -1.07 12.95 -10.51
CA GLU A 42 -2.44 12.48 -10.35
C GLU A 42 -2.76 11.41 -11.40
N VAL A 43 -3.27 10.27 -10.93
CA VAL A 43 -3.67 9.13 -11.76
C VAL A 43 -5.09 8.70 -11.38
N SER A 44 -5.71 7.89 -12.22
CA SER A 44 -6.98 7.22 -11.88
C SER A 44 -6.78 5.71 -11.90
N ASN A 45 -7.42 5.00 -10.96
CA ASN A 45 -7.48 3.55 -11.06
C ASN A 45 -8.41 3.12 -12.22
N SER A 46 -8.53 1.82 -12.47
CA SER A 46 -9.39 1.27 -13.53
C SER A 46 -10.88 1.61 -13.37
N GLU A 47 -11.31 2.03 -12.18
CA GLU A 47 -12.69 2.44 -11.87
C GLU A 47 -12.89 3.95 -11.96
N GLY A 48 -11.85 4.72 -12.33
CA GLY A 48 -11.88 6.18 -12.41
C GLY A 48 -11.69 6.90 -11.08
N ASN A 49 -11.38 6.18 -9.99
CA ASN A 49 -11.11 6.79 -8.70
C ASN A 49 -9.73 7.48 -8.71
N PRO A 50 -9.63 8.76 -8.30
CA PRO A 50 -8.38 9.49 -8.29
C PRO A 50 -7.42 8.94 -7.22
N ALA A 51 -6.12 9.00 -7.53
CA ALA A 51 -5.03 8.68 -6.63
C ALA A 51 -3.80 9.52 -7.00
N THR A 52 -2.99 9.87 -6.02
CA THR A 52 -1.67 10.44 -6.26
C THR A 52 -0.66 9.29 -6.37
N GLU A 53 0.09 9.26 -7.45
CA GLU A 53 1.21 8.34 -7.67
C GLU A 53 2.53 9.03 -7.38
N ILE A 54 3.39 8.39 -6.59
CA ILE A 54 4.80 8.74 -6.43
C ILE A 54 5.60 7.62 -7.11
N LEU A 55 6.16 7.93 -8.27
CA LEU A 55 7.02 7.06 -9.03
C LEU A 55 8.47 7.28 -8.60
N MET A 56 9.15 6.21 -8.16
CA MET A 56 10.49 6.29 -7.59
C MET A 56 11.54 6.66 -8.66
N PRO A 57 12.64 7.32 -8.27
CA PRO A 57 13.75 7.60 -9.20
C PRO A 57 14.27 6.32 -9.86
N GLY A 58 14.48 6.39 -11.18
CA GLY A 58 14.95 5.24 -11.97
C GLY A 58 13.88 4.17 -12.22
N ALA A 59 12.60 4.47 -11.98
CA ALA A 59 11.53 3.55 -12.29
C ALA A 59 11.47 3.22 -13.79
N HIS A 60 11.28 1.94 -14.08
CA HIS A 60 11.05 1.38 -15.42
C HIS A 60 9.70 0.68 -15.43
N ASP A 61 8.95 0.80 -16.53
CA ASP A 61 7.58 0.24 -16.66
C ASP A 61 6.62 0.63 -15.52
N GLY A 62 6.84 1.82 -14.93
CA GLY A 62 6.00 2.37 -13.88
C GLY A 62 6.23 1.77 -12.49
N ILE A 63 7.34 1.07 -12.24
CA ILE A 63 7.76 0.59 -10.92
C ILE A 63 9.25 0.92 -10.66
N PRO A 64 9.68 1.11 -9.39
CA PRO A 64 8.87 1.06 -8.18
C PRO A 64 7.99 2.30 -8.01
N ARG A 65 6.81 2.13 -7.41
CA ARG A 65 5.86 3.23 -7.15
C ARG A 65 5.06 3.01 -5.88
N VAL A 66 4.52 4.09 -5.33
CA VAL A 66 3.39 4.05 -4.39
C VAL A 66 2.23 4.88 -4.93
N ARG A 67 1.02 4.35 -4.81
CA ARG A 67 -0.23 5.09 -5.07
C ARG A 67 -0.96 5.30 -3.76
N VAL A 68 -1.34 6.53 -3.48
CA VAL A 68 -2.09 6.89 -2.29
C VAL A 68 -3.41 7.53 -2.70
N ARG A 69 -4.48 7.17 -2.00
CA ARG A 69 -5.78 7.81 -2.18
C ARG A 69 -6.48 7.99 -0.84
N ARG A 70 -7.31 9.03 -0.78
CA ARG A 70 -8.36 9.17 0.23
C ARG A 70 -9.52 8.25 -0.11
N VAL A 71 -10.11 7.63 0.89
CA VAL A 71 -11.35 6.86 0.78
C VAL A 71 -12.36 7.41 1.77
N GLU A 72 -13.39 8.07 1.25
CA GLU A 72 -14.46 8.68 2.05
C GLU A 72 -15.31 7.62 2.78
N SER A 73 -15.50 6.47 2.14
CA SER A 73 -16.12 5.30 2.78
C SER A 73 -15.74 4.01 2.07
N PHE A 74 -15.24 3.02 2.81
CA PHE A 74 -15.07 1.63 2.36
C PHE A 74 -16.41 0.88 2.29
N GLY A 75 -17.51 1.48 2.78
CA GLY A 75 -18.82 0.83 2.90
C GLY A 75 -18.89 -0.28 3.96
N ARG A 76 -17.78 -0.54 4.66
CA ARG A 76 -17.60 -1.53 5.72
C ARG A 76 -16.49 -1.08 6.67
N SER A 77 -16.29 -1.80 7.76
CA SER A 77 -15.18 -1.53 8.67
C SER A 77 -13.82 -1.79 7.98
N ILE A 78 -12.76 -1.14 8.43
CA ILE A 78 -11.42 -1.34 7.85
C ILE A 78 -10.92 -2.78 8.04
N VAL A 79 -11.27 -3.41 9.18
CA VAL A 79 -10.95 -4.84 9.38
C VAL A 79 -11.64 -5.73 8.35
N ASP A 80 -12.91 -5.45 8.02
CA ASP A 80 -13.66 -6.20 7.00
C ASP A 80 -13.17 -5.89 5.58
N GLU A 81 -12.73 -4.67 5.33
CA GLU A 81 -12.12 -4.28 4.05
C GLU A 81 -10.82 -5.01 3.80
N THR A 82 -9.92 -5.01 4.79
CA THR A 82 -8.63 -5.67 4.68
C THR A 82 -8.77 -7.20 4.67
N HIS A 83 -9.77 -7.74 5.37
CA HIS A 83 -10.14 -9.15 5.28
C HIS A 83 -10.63 -9.51 3.88
N ALA A 84 -11.55 -8.74 3.31
CA ALA A 84 -12.05 -8.98 1.95
C ALA A 84 -10.92 -8.91 0.91
N GLN A 85 -9.97 -7.99 1.09
CA GLN A 85 -8.78 -7.90 0.24
C GLN A 85 -7.89 -9.14 0.36
N GLU A 86 -7.64 -9.64 1.58
CA GLU A 86 -6.87 -10.87 1.80
C GLU A 86 -7.55 -12.08 1.16
N VAL A 87 -8.87 -12.23 1.36
CA VAL A 87 -9.68 -13.29 0.73
C VAL A 87 -9.58 -13.21 -0.79
N LEU A 88 -9.69 -12.03 -1.38
CA LEU A 88 -9.53 -11.83 -2.82
C LEU A 88 -8.15 -12.29 -3.30
N LEU A 89 -7.06 -11.82 -2.67
CA LEU A 89 -5.69 -12.17 -3.04
C LEU A 89 -5.44 -13.69 -2.96
N VAL A 90 -5.93 -14.36 -1.92
CA VAL A 90 -5.83 -15.81 -1.78
C VAL A 90 -6.67 -16.52 -2.86
N SER A 91 -7.86 -16.02 -3.17
CA SER A 91 -8.73 -16.58 -4.22
C SER A 91 -8.11 -16.47 -5.63
N GLU A 92 -7.36 -15.39 -5.88
CA GLU A 92 -6.57 -15.16 -7.09
C GLU A 92 -5.26 -15.97 -7.11
N ARG A 93 -5.00 -16.79 -6.08
CA ARG A 93 -3.78 -17.59 -5.92
C ARG A 93 -2.51 -16.75 -5.88
N ARG A 94 -2.59 -15.53 -5.34
CA ARG A 94 -1.39 -14.75 -5.00
C ARG A 94 -0.60 -15.47 -3.93
N THR A 95 0.72 -15.38 -4.01
CA THR A 95 1.63 -16.02 -3.05
C THR A 95 2.08 -15.02 -1.99
N ASN A 96 2.57 -15.53 -0.86
CA ASN A 96 3.12 -14.70 0.23
C ASN A 96 2.15 -13.62 0.74
N VAL A 97 0.85 -13.95 0.79
CA VAL A 97 -0.19 -13.08 1.33
C VAL A 97 -0.07 -13.04 2.85
N PHE A 98 0.29 -11.88 3.40
CA PHE A 98 0.41 -11.66 4.85
C PHE A 98 -0.28 -10.36 5.25
N ARG A 99 -1.41 -10.47 5.94
CA ARG A 99 -2.09 -9.35 6.59
C ARG A 99 -1.68 -9.25 8.05
N THR A 100 -1.40 -8.04 8.53
CA THR A 100 -1.11 -7.74 9.93
C THR A 100 -1.85 -6.48 10.38
N LYS A 101 -2.25 -6.44 11.66
CA LYS A 101 -2.74 -5.22 12.32
C LYS A 101 -1.54 -4.48 12.90
N GLU A 102 -1.41 -3.20 12.58
CA GLU A 102 -0.31 -2.35 13.04
C GLU A 102 -0.83 -1.21 13.94
N THR A 103 0.08 -0.58 14.69
CA THR A 103 -0.21 0.66 15.40
C THR A 103 0.31 1.83 14.58
N TRP A 104 -0.53 2.82 14.32
CA TRP A 104 -0.14 4.01 13.56
C TRP A 104 -0.57 5.29 14.29
N PRO A 105 0.31 6.30 14.43
CA PRO A 105 -0.04 7.54 15.11
C PRO A 105 -1.24 8.22 14.46
N HIS A 106 -2.13 8.76 15.30
CA HIS A 106 -3.33 9.52 14.90
C HIS A 106 -4.38 8.73 14.08
N MET A 107 -4.20 7.41 13.94
CA MET A 107 -5.16 6.53 13.27
C MET A 107 -5.95 5.72 14.28
N LYS A 108 -7.21 5.45 13.96
CA LYS A 108 -8.06 4.53 14.72
C LYS A 108 -7.58 3.09 14.54
N GLU A 109 -7.29 2.70 13.30
CA GLU A 109 -6.74 1.39 12.96
C GLU A 109 -5.78 1.48 11.78
N ALA A 110 -4.82 0.55 11.72
CA ALA A 110 -3.91 0.40 10.60
C ALA A 110 -3.70 -1.08 10.28
N TYR A 111 -3.65 -1.39 8.99
CA TYR A 111 -3.43 -2.76 8.51
C TYR A 111 -2.45 -2.75 7.33
N VAL A 112 -1.54 -3.71 7.33
CA VAL A 112 -0.61 -3.93 6.22
C VAL A 112 -0.89 -5.30 5.61
N ILE A 113 -1.01 -5.35 4.28
CA ILE A 113 -1.04 -6.61 3.52
C ILE A 113 0.14 -6.61 2.56
N THR A 114 0.94 -7.66 2.55
CA THR A 114 1.95 -7.90 1.51
C THR A 114 1.61 -9.14 0.72
N TRP A 115 1.96 -9.17 -0.56
CA TRP A 115 1.80 -10.33 -1.44
C TRP A 115 2.75 -10.24 -2.63
N ASP A 116 3.01 -11.38 -3.27
CA ASP A 116 3.68 -11.42 -4.56
C ASP A 116 2.65 -11.54 -5.69
N THR A 117 2.97 -10.91 -6.81
CA THR A 117 2.15 -10.90 -8.02
C THR A 117 3.06 -10.89 -9.25
N SER A 118 2.48 -11.03 -10.44
CA SER A 118 3.14 -10.73 -11.69
C SER A 118 2.27 -9.82 -12.55
N VAL A 119 2.91 -9.09 -13.45
CA VAL A 119 2.24 -8.37 -14.54
C VAL A 119 2.89 -8.74 -15.87
N PRO A 120 2.13 -8.81 -16.97
CA PRO A 120 2.71 -8.99 -18.29
C PRO A 120 3.64 -7.82 -18.61
N ALA A 121 4.89 -8.13 -18.93
CA ALA A 121 5.85 -7.19 -19.46
C ALA A 121 5.62 -6.97 -20.97
N SER A 122 6.20 -5.90 -21.50
CA SER A 122 6.08 -5.54 -22.92
C SER A 122 6.69 -6.57 -23.87
N ASP A 123 7.62 -7.39 -23.38
CA ASP A 123 8.27 -8.48 -24.12
C ASP A 123 7.48 -9.82 -24.08
N GLY A 124 6.32 -9.82 -23.43
CA GLY A 124 5.46 -11.01 -23.29
C GLY A 124 5.87 -11.95 -22.16
N SER A 125 6.91 -11.62 -21.39
CA SER A 125 7.23 -12.30 -20.14
C SER A 125 6.33 -11.82 -18.99
N ASP A 126 6.30 -12.57 -17.89
CA ASP A 126 5.69 -12.12 -16.65
C ASP A 126 6.78 -11.47 -15.77
N LEU A 127 6.61 -10.19 -15.44
CA LEU A 127 7.47 -9.49 -14.51
C LEU A 127 7.04 -9.83 -13.08
N PRO A 128 7.88 -10.53 -12.28
CA PRO A 128 7.55 -10.84 -10.89
C PRO A 128 7.68 -9.61 -10.00
N LEU A 129 6.69 -9.38 -9.16
CA LEU A 129 6.54 -8.20 -8.31
C LEU A 129 6.24 -8.59 -6.86
N SER A 130 6.70 -7.75 -5.94
CA SER A 130 6.22 -7.73 -4.55
C SER A 130 5.40 -6.46 -4.33
N ALA A 131 4.25 -6.63 -3.70
CA ALA A 131 3.28 -5.56 -3.47
C ALA A 131 2.95 -5.42 -1.99
N LEU A 132 2.56 -4.20 -1.62
CA LEU A 132 2.14 -3.82 -0.29
C LEU A 132 0.91 -2.94 -0.37
N GLY A 133 -0.07 -3.25 0.47
CA GLY A 133 -1.19 -2.38 0.77
C GLY A 133 -1.11 -1.94 2.23
N LEU A 134 -1.26 -0.64 2.47
CA LEU A 134 -1.41 -0.06 3.80
C LEU A 134 -2.75 0.67 3.86
N TRP A 135 -3.59 0.28 4.81
CA TRP A 135 -4.86 0.94 5.12
C TRP A 135 -4.68 1.72 6.41
N LEU A 136 -4.92 3.03 6.36
CA LEU A 136 -4.87 3.93 7.52
C LEU A 136 -6.26 4.49 7.76
N GLY A 137 -6.89 4.08 8.86
CA GLY A 137 -8.23 4.52 9.24
C GLY A 137 -8.25 5.72 10.14
N ASP A 138 -8.85 6.82 9.71
CA ASP A 138 -9.19 7.94 10.61
C ASP A 138 -10.54 7.75 11.29
N THR A 139 -11.46 7.00 10.66
CA THR A 139 -12.72 6.57 11.26
C THR A 139 -12.87 5.05 11.14
N GLU A 140 -14.07 4.52 11.43
CA GLU A 140 -14.36 3.08 11.26
C GLU A 140 -14.40 2.66 9.80
N THR A 141 -14.77 3.58 8.90
CA THR A 141 -15.09 3.27 7.51
C THR A 141 -14.41 4.20 6.51
N SER A 142 -13.65 5.20 6.95
CA SER A 142 -12.92 6.12 6.07
C SER A 142 -11.43 6.10 6.38
N GLY A 143 -10.63 6.62 5.46
CA GLY A 143 -9.20 6.76 5.67
C GLY A 143 -8.43 6.87 4.37
N TRP A 144 -7.24 6.27 4.32
CA TRP A 144 -6.41 6.21 3.14
C TRP A 144 -6.00 4.79 2.81
N THR A 145 -5.78 4.54 1.52
CA THR A 145 -5.11 3.33 1.05
C THR A 145 -3.85 3.71 0.32
N LEU A 146 -2.74 3.07 0.67
CA LEU A 146 -1.47 3.17 -0.02
C LEU A 146 -1.15 1.81 -0.65
N TYR A 147 -0.85 1.79 -1.94
CA TYR A 147 -0.44 0.60 -2.67
C TYR A 147 0.96 0.80 -3.24
N ALA A 148 1.93 0.09 -2.70
CA ALA A 148 3.30 0.10 -3.17
C ALA A 148 3.60 -1.16 -3.99
N THR A 149 4.43 -1.01 -5.02
CA THR A 149 4.83 -2.12 -5.88
C THR A 149 6.28 -1.96 -6.31
N ALA A 150 7.05 -3.03 -6.17
CA ALA A 150 8.44 -3.14 -6.62
C ALA A 150 8.66 -4.50 -7.29
N GLU A 151 9.82 -4.67 -7.94
CA GLU A 151 10.27 -6.00 -8.37
C GLU A 151 10.30 -6.98 -7.18
N GLN A 152 10.05 -8.26 -7.44
CA GLN A 152 9.99 -9.27 -6.40
C GLN A 152 11.26 -9.30 -5.55
N GLY A 153 11.08 -9.26 -4.23
CA GLY A 153 12.18 -9.24 -3.26
C GLY A 153 12.87 -7.88 -3.06
N LYS A 154 12.44 -6.82 -3.77
CA LYS A 154 12.97 -5.45 -3.61
C LYS A 154 12.03 -4.51 -2.83
N LEU A 155 10.99 -5.05 -2.18
CA LEU A 155 10.01 -4.27 -1.44
C LEU A 155 10.51 -3.90 -0.04
N GLU A 156 10.79 -4.88 0.82
CA GLU A 156 11.18 -4.63 2.22
C GLU A 156 12.57 -3.98 2.33
N ASN A 157 12.75 -3.10 3.32
CA ASN A 157 13.99 -2.35 3.56
C ASN A 157 14.49 -1.54 2.34
N SER A 158 13.56 -1.09 1.48
CA SER A 158 13.86 -0.30 0.28
C SER A 158 13.48 1.18 0.47
N PRO A 159 13.97 2.10 -0.39
CA PRO A 159 13.47 3.46 -0.40
C PRO A 159 11.95 3.54 -0.63
N LEU A 160 11.35 2.61 -1.38
CA LEU A 160 9.90 2.56 -1.57
C LEU A 160 9.16 2.22 -0.27
N TRP A 161 9.72 1.31 0.54
CA TRP A 161 9.23 1.00 1.87
C TRP A 161 9.23 2.26 2.74
N ASP A 162 10.35 2.98 2.76
CA ASP A 162 10.48 4.21 3.53
C ASP A 162 9.50 5.29 3.06
N VAL A 163 9.29 5.46 1.76
CA VAL A 163 8.27 6.40 1.24
C VAL A 163 6.87 5.97 1.69
N THR A 164 6.52 4.70 1.56
CA THR A 164 5.18 4.21 1.91
C THR A 164 4.87 4.40 3.39
N PHE A 165 5.86 4.12 4.25
CA PHE A 165 5.73 4.26 5.70
C PHE A 165 6.08 5.65 6.23
N SER A 166 6.38 6.61 5.35
CA SER A 166 6.49 8.03 5.75
C SER A 166 5.14 8.70 6.00
N ALA A 167 4.04 7.99 5.71
CA ALA A 167 2.67 8.45 5.82
C ALA A 167 2.33 8.99 7.22
N ARG A 168 1.99 10.26 7.32
CA ARG A 168 1.64 10.96 8.56
C ARG A 168 0.40 11.80 8.34
N SER A 169 -0.59 11.69 9.22
CA SER A 169 -1.63 12.71 9.31
C SER A 169 -1.17 13.85 10.22
N ALA A 170 -1.66 15.05 9.94
CA ALA A 170 -1.51 16.21 10.82
C ALA A 170 -2.25 16.03 12.16
#